data_AF-A0A2G8JBR3-F1
#
_entry.id   AF-A0A2G8JBR3-F1
#
_cell.length_a   1.000
_cell.length_b   1.000
_cell.length_c   1.000
_cell.angle_alpha   90.00
_cell.angle_beta   90.00
_cell.angle_gamma   90.00
#
_symmetry.space_group_name_H-M   'P 1'
#
loop_
_entity.id
_entity.type
_entity.pdbx_description
1 polymer ?
#
loop_
_entity_poly.entity_id
_entity_poly.type
_entity_poly.pdbx_seq_one_letter_code
_entity_poly.pdbx_strand_id
1 'polypeptide(L)'
;MGTTGREIYETIKPVPAAGAADVSPKIGELLTLFDAYCNPKQNETVERYKFFTRFQEPGEQLDRYITELKVLAQTCNFESLHDPLVRDRIVCGITNSALREQLLRAQKLTLKSCEDMCQSAKLSRERIGTIETKTEVHALRQSVQDDRLQKCKYCGNRHVFGKYQCPAYGKTCSK
;
A
#
# COMPACT_ATOMS: atom_id res chain seq x y z
N MET A 1 -42.36 18.36 -7.13
CA MET A 1 -42.03 17.02 -7.67
C MET A 1 -41.34 17.23 -9.01
N GLY A 2 -40.03 16.95 -9.12
CA GLY A 2 -39.27 17.21 -10.35
C GLY A 2 -39.79 16.37 -11.52
N THR A 3 -39.74 16.91 -12.74
CA THR A 3 -40.21 16.26 -13.99
C THR A 3 -39.65 14.85 -14.17
N THR A 4 -38.37 14.67 -13.83
CA THR A 4 -37.67 13.38 -13.84
C THR A 4 -38.31 12.32 -12.95
N GLY A 5 -38.79 12.69 -11.76
CA GLY A 5 -39.45 11.74 -10.85
C GLY A 5 -40.78 11.23 -11.38
N ARG A 6 -41.49 12.06 -12.15
CA ARG A 6 -42.75 11.69 -12.79
C ARG A 6 -42.52 10.72 -13.96
N GLU A 7 -41.51 10.97 -14.79
CA GLU A 7 -41.12 10.10 -15.91
C GLU A 7 -40.72 8.69 -15.43
N ILE A 8 -39.96 8.60 -14.33
CA ILE A 8 -39.58 7.33 -13.73
C ILE A 8 -40.81 6.57 -13.22
N TYR A 9 -41.70 7.23 -12.48
CA TYR A 9 -42.94 6.63 -12.00
C TYR A 9 -43.80 6.08 -13.14
N GLU A 10 -43.98 6.84 -14.23
CA GLU A 10 -44.73 6.40 -15.41
C GLU A 10 -44.10 5.18 -16.09
N THR A 11 -42.77 5.03 -16.00
CA THR A 11 -42.03 3.89 -16.58
C THR A 11 -42.18 2.62 -15.75
N ILE A 12 -42.24 2.73 -14.42
CA ILE A 12 -42.21 1.57 -13.51
C ILE A 12 -43.57 1.21 -12.92
N LYS A 13 -44.58 2.08 -13.00
CA LYS A 13 -45.88 1.80 -12.39
C LYS A 13 -46.47 0.51 -12.97
N PRO A 14 -46.98 -0.41 -12.13
CA PRO A 14 -47.63 -1.63 -12.61
C PRO A 14 -48.85 -1.27 -13.46
N VAL A 15 -48.94 -1.83 -14.68
CA VAL A 15 -50.15 -1.73 -15.50
C VAL A 15 -51.13 -2.80 -15.00
N PRO A 16 -52.35 -2.43 -14.57
CA PRO A 16 -53.32 -3.42 -14.12
C PRO A 16 -53.73 -4.34 -15.28
N ALA A 17 -53.94 -5.62 -14.97
CA ALA A 17 -54.43 -6.61 -15.93
C ALA A 17 -55.82 -6.20 -16.44
N ALA A 18 -56.13 -6.52 -17.70
CA ALA A 18 -57.40 -6.16 -18.33
C ALA A 18 -58.59 -6.65 -17.48
N GLY A 19 -59.34 -5.70 -16.91
CA GLY A 19 -60.50 -5.97 -16.05
C GLY A 19 -60.25 -5.89 -14.54
N ALA A 20 -59.02 -5.65 -14.07
CA ALA A 20 -58.73 -5.36 -12.68
C ALA A 20 -58.99 -3.87 -12.35
N ALA A 21 -59.48 -3.60 -11.14
CA ALA A 21 -59.60 -2.23 -10.63
C ALA A 21 -58.24 -1.53 -10.61
N ASP A 22 -58.21 -0.23 -10.92
CA ASP A 22 -57.01 0.61 -10.84
C ASP A 22 -56.59 0.76 -9.38
N VAL A 23 -55.77 -0.19 -8.90
CA VAL A 23 -55.19 -0.15 -7.56
C VAL A 23 -53.85 0.55 -7.67
N SER A 24 -53.82 1.82 -7.26
CA SER A 24 -52.55 2.53 -7.11
C SER A 24 -51.64 1.77 -6.13
N PRO A 25 -50.38 1.48 -6.51
CA PRO A 25 -49.45 0.74 -5.66
C PRO A 25 -49.21 1.46 -4.34
N LYS A 26 -49.02 0.69 -3.26
CA LYS A 26 -48.72 1.28 -1.95
C LYS A 26 -47.38 1.99 -2.00
N ILE A 27 -47.20 3.01 -1.16
CA ILE A 27 -45.93 3.77 -1.10
C ILE A 27 -44.72 2.86 -0.89
N GLY A 28 -44.83 1.81 -0.07
CA GLY A 28 -43.75 0.84 0.15
C GLY A 28 -43.39 0.04 -1.11
N GLU A 29 -44.39 -0.38 -1.90
CA GLU A 29 -44.16 -1.10 -3.16
C GLU A 29 -43.52 -0.16 -4.20
N LEU A 30 -43.98 1.09 -4.26
CA LEU A 30 -43.37 2.11 -5.11
C LEU A 30 -41.91 2.35 -4.77
N LEU A 31 -41.56 2.46 -3.48
CA LEU A 31 -40.17 2.60 -3.06
C LEU A 31 -39.32 1.41 -3.51
N THR A 32 -39.82 0.18 -3.40
CA THR A 32 -39.08 -1.00 -3.88
C THR A 32 -38.88 -1.01 -5.39
N LEU A 33 -39.87 -0.57 -6.17
CA LEU A 33 -39.74 -0.45 -7.63
C LEU A 33 -38.77 0.69 -8.00
N PHE A 34 -38.85 1.82 -7.30
CA PHE A 34 -37.92 2.94 -7.48
C PHE A 34 -36.49 2.50 -7.18
N ASP A 35 -36.25 1.79 -6.08
CA ASP A 35 -34.93 1.25 -5.75
C ASP A 35 -34.45 0.26 -6.83
N ALA A 36 -35.30 -0.64 -7.29
CA ALA A 36 -34.95 -1.61 -8.34
C ALA A 36 -34.61 -0.94 -9.69
N TYR A 37 -35.26 0.18 -10.01
CA TYR A 37 -35.08 0.90 -11.28
C TYR A 37 -33.93 1.91 -11.24
N CYS A 38 -33.85 2.71 -10.17
CA CYS A 38 -32.86 3.78 -10.01
C CYS A 38 -31.51 3.27 -9.50
N ASN A 39 -31.48 2.08 -8.89
CA ASN A 39 -30.27 1.35 -8.60
C ASN A 39 -30.20 0.17 -9.58
N PRO A 40 -29.89 0.41 -10.88
CA PRO A 40 -29.77 -0.67 -11.86
C PRO A 40 -28.77 -1.64 -11.27
N LYS A 41 -29.26 -2.82 -10.83
CA LYS A 41 -28.54 -3.80 -10.02
C LYS A 41 -27.06 -3.66 -10.28
N GLN A 42 -26.34 -3.04 -9.34
CA GLN A 42 -24.91 -2.85 -9.45
C GLN A 42 -24.35 -4.16 -9.96
N ASN A 43 -23.81 -4.16 -11.18
CA ASN A 43 -23.59 -5.43 -11.87
C ASN A 43 -22.44 -6.10 -11.16
N GLU A 44 -22.80 -6.95 -10.20
CA GLU A 44 -21.87 -7.58 -9.28
C GLU A 44 -20.81 -8.35 -10.06
N THR A 45 -21.18 -8.93 -11.20
CA THR A 45 -20.24 -9.58 -12.11
C THR A 45 -19.21 -8.61 -12.66
N VAL A 46 -19.61 -7.40 -13.06
CA VAL A 46 -18.69 -6.35 -13.52
C VAL A 46 -17.79 -5.83 -12.40
N GLU A 47 -18.36 -5.59 -11.21
CA GLU A 47 -17.59 -5.11 -10.06
C GLU A 47 -16.57 -6.16 -9.59
N ARG A 48 -16.99 -7.42 -9.49
CA ARG A 48 -16.09 -8.55 -9.19
C ARG A 48 -15.05 -8.74 -10.27
N TYR A 49 -15.40 -8.58 -11.55
CA TYR A 49 -14.42 -8.62 -12.63
C TYR A 49 -13.35 -7.54 -12.46
N LYS A 50 -13.73 -6.28 -12.18
CA LYS A 50 -12.79 -5.19 -11.91
C LYS A 50 -11.88 -5.53 -10.72
N PHE A 51 -12.46 -6.03 -9.63
CA PHE A 51 -11.71 -6.43 -8.44
C PHE A 51 -10.70 -7.54 -8.74
N PHE A 52 -11.14 -8.64 -9.37
CA PHE A 52 -10.28 -9.80 -9.61
C PHE A 52 -9.22 -9.56 -10.69
N THR A 53 -9.44 -8.61 -11.60
CA THR A 53 -8.48 -8.21 -12.64
C THR A 53 -7.60 -7.02 -12.24
N ARG A 54 -7.75 -6.49 -11.02
CA ARG A 54 -6.88 -5.44 -10.51
C ARG A 54 -5.54 -6.03 -10.05
N PHE A 55 -4.46 -5.58 -10.68
CA PHE A 55 -3.07 -5.86 -10.31
C PHE A 55 -2.34 -4.55 -10.06
N GLN A 56 -1.33 -4.53 -9.20
CA GLN A 56 -0.54 -3.33 -8.94
C GLN A 56 0.14 -2.87 -10.24
N GLU A 57 -0.08 -1.61 -10.62
CA GLU A 57 0.47 -1.05 -11.85
C GLU A 57 1.99 -0.80 -11.74
N PRO A 58 2.73 -0.76 -12.86
CA PRO A 58 4.13 -0.39 -12.84
C PRO A 58 4.35 0.99 -12.19
N GLY A 59 5.15 1.05 -11.13
CA GLY A 59 5.43 2.29 -10.39
C GLY A 59 4.32 2.72 -9.42
N GLU A 60 3.21 1.99 -9.32
CA GLU A 60 2.16 2.28 -8.34
C GLU A 60 2.65 2.04 -6.90
N GLN A 61 2.33 2.95 -6.00
CA GLN A 61 2.60 2.77 -4.57
C GLN A 61 1.71 1.68 -3.98
N LEU A 62 2.30 0.83 -3.14
CA LEU A 62 1.60 -0.31 -2.53
C LEU A 62 0.34 0.12 -1.75
N ASP A 63 0.41 1.21 -0.99
CA ASP A 63 -0.73 1.70 -0.20
C ASP A 63 -1.90 2.13 -1.09
N ARG A 64 -1.60 2.72 -2.25
CA ARG A 64 -2.61 3.12 -3.23
C ARG A 64 -3.30 1.88 -3.80
N TYR A 65 -2.52 0.89 -4.22
CA TYR A 65 -3.05 -0.38 -4.71
C TYR A 65 -3.98 -1.06 -3.70
N ILE A 66 -3.56 -1.17 -2.43
CA ILE A 66 -4.38 -1.76 -1.35
C ILE A 66 -5.66 -0.95 -1.13
N THR A 67 -5.57 0.38 -1.13
CA THR A 67 -6.74 1.27 -0.96
C THR A 67 -7.75 1.06 -2.08
N GLU A 68 -7.30 1.04 -3.34
CA GLU A 68 -8.17 0.84 -4.50
C GLU A 68 -8.85 -0.54 -4.45
N LEU A 69 -8.14 -1.60 -4.03
CA LEU A 69 -8.76 -2.92 -3.85
C LEU A 69 -9.89 -2.91 -2.81
N LYS A 70 -9.70 -2.20 -1.69
CA LYS A 70 -10.73 -2.07 -0.66
C LYS A 70 -11.92 -1.28 -1.15
N VAL A 71 -11.71 -0.24 -1.96
CA VAL A 71 -12.80 0.52 -2.60
C VAL A 71 -13.59 -0.37 -3.57
N LEU A 72 -12.91 -1.12 -4.44
CA LEU A 72 -13.57 -2.05 -5.37
C LEU A 72 -14.34 -3.16 -4.64
N ALA A 73 -13.83 -3.66 -3.52
CA ALA A 73 -14.49 -4.72 -2.76
C ALA A 73 -15.85 -4.29 -2.15
N GLN A 74 -16.06 -3.00 -1.89
CA GLN A 74 -17.30 -2.47 -1.29
C GLN A 74 -18.54 -2.73 -2.15
N THR A 75 -18.37 -2.81 -3.47
CA THR A 75 -19.45 -2.97 -4.45
C THR A 75 -19.60 -4.41 -4.95
N CYS A 76 -18.80 -5.34 -4.43
CA CYS A 76 -18.72 -6.73 -4.89
C CYS A 76 -19.63 -7.70 -4.15
N ASN A 77 -20.34 -7.27 -3.09
CA ASN A 77 -21.18 -8.12 -2.25
C ASN A 77 -20.48 -9.42 -1.80
N PHE A 78 -19.24 -9.31 -1.27
CA PHE A 78 -18.49 -10.50 -0.84
C PHE A 78 -18.92 -11.05 0.53
N GLU A 79 -19.79 -10.34 1.25
CA GLU A 79 -20.30 -10.76 2.56
C GLU A 79 -19.15 -11.18 3.52
N SER A 80 -19.23 -12.38 4.09
CA SER A 80 -18.21 -12.93 5.00
C SER A 80 -16.84 -13.18 4.34
N LEU A 81 -16.77 -13.19 3.01
CA LEU A 81 -15.54 -13.37 2.25
C LEU A 81 -14.85 -12.05 1.88
N HIS A 82 -15.38 -10.90 2.31
CA HIS A 82 -14.79 -9.59 2.01
C HIS A 82 -13.30 -9.53 2.35
N ASP A 83 -12.93 -9.76 3.61
CA ASP A 83 -11.54 -9.67 4.05
C ASP A 83 -10.62 -10.77 3.47
N PRO A 84 -11.04 -12.06 3.44
CA PRO A 84 -10.26 -13.10 2.77
C PRO A 84 -9.96 -12.79 1.31
N LEU A 85 -10.94 -12.31 0.53
CA LEU A 85 -10.76 -12.04 -0.89
C LEU A 85 -9.88 -10.82 -1.14
N VAL A 86 -10.03 -9.74 -0.35
CA VAL A 86 -9.12 -8.58 -0.43
C VAL A 86 -7.69 -9.01 -0.14
N ARG A 87 -7.47 -9.78 0.94
CA ARG A 87 -6.15 -10.34 1.28
C ARG A 87 -5.57 -11.15 0.12
N ASP A 88 -6.34 -12.08 -0.44
CA ASP A 88 -5.87 -12.96 -1.51
C ASP A 88 -5.54 -12.17 -2.77
N ARG A 89 -6.36 -11.15 -3.09
CA ARG A 89 -6.11 -10.27 -4.23
C ARG A 89 -4.87 -9.40 -4.05
N ILE A 90 -4.58 -8.94 -2.82
CA ILE A 90 -3.31 -8.26 -2.49
C ILE A 90 -2.14 -9.21 -2.81
N VAL A 91 -2.10 -10.40 -2.22
CA VAL A 91 -1.00 -11.36 -2.40
C VAL A 91 -0.77 -11.69 -3.88
N CYS A 92 -1.83 -11.95 -4.62
CA CYS A 92 -1.74 -12.29 -6.04
C CYS A 92 -1.32 -11.12 -6.93
N GLY A 93 -1.68 -9.87 -6.57
CA GLY A 93 -1.51 -8.73 -7.47
C GLY A 93 -0.40 -7.73 -7.12
N ILE A 94 0.29 -7.85 -5.98
CA ILE A 94 1.47 -7.02 -5.70
C ILE A 94 2.60 -7.31 -6.68
N THR A 95 3.40 -6.30 -7.05
CA THR A 95 4.54 -6.46 -7.96
C THR A 95 5.79 -6.98 -7.26
N ASN A 96 5.91 -6.75 -5.95
CA ASN A 96 7.10 -7.11 -5.19
C ASN A 96 7.12 -8.61 -4.82
N SER A 97 7.92 -9.39 -5.56
CA SER A 97 8.05 -10.84 -5.36
C SER A 97 8.53 -11.24 -3.97
N ALA A 98 9.51 -10.52 -3.40
CA ALA A 98 10.03 -10.81 -2.07
C ALA A 98 8.96 -10.64 -0.97
N LEU A 99 8.18 -9.54 -1.03
CA LEU A 99 7.06 -9.33 -0.11
C LEU A 99 5.98 -10.40 -0.30
N ARG A 100 5.68 -10.79 -1.56
CA ARG A 100 4.74 -11.87 -1.84
C ARG A 100 5.18 -13.17 -1.18
N GLU A 101 6.45 -13.52 -1.31
CA GLU A 101 7.00 -14.71 -0.67
C GLU A 101 6.88 -14.64 0.85
N GLN A 102 7.19 -13.49 1.47
CA GLN A 102 7.03 -13.29 2.90
C GLN A 102 5.57 -13.47 3.35
N LEU A 103 4.60 -12.91 2.61
CA LEU A 103 3.17 -13.08 2.89
C LEU A 103 2.74 -14.54 2.81
N LEU A 104 3.21 -15.28 1.79
CA LEU A 104 2.88 -16.70 1.58
C LEU A 104 3.47 -17.62 2.66
N ARG A 105 4.54 -17.22 3.36
CA ARG A 105 5.10 -17.99 4.48
C ARG A 105 4.25 -17.89 5.76
N ALA A 106 3.34 -16.93 5.87
CA ALA A 106 2.52 -16.77 7.06
C ALA A 106 1.46 -17.88 7.15
N GLN A 107 1.50 -18.71 8.21
CA GLN A 107 0.54 -19.82 8.41
C GLN A 107 -0.92 -19.37 8.48
N LYS A 108 -1.19 -18.22 9.10
CA LYS A 108 -2.54 -17.66 9.28
C LYS A 108 -2.52 -16.18 8.93
N LEU A 109 -2.61 -15.89 7.64
CA LEU A 109 -2.65 -14.51 7.14
C LEU A 109 -4.09 -13.97 7.21
N THR A 110 -4.30 -12.90 7.98
CA THR A 110 -5.54 -12.12 7.97
C THR A 110 -5.34 -10.87 7.10
N LEU A 111 -6.42 -10.19 6.72
CA LEU A 111 -6.29 -8.91 6.00
C LEU A 111 -5.46 -7.92 6.82
N LYS A 112 -5.74 -7.82 8.13
CA LYS A 112 -5.02 -6.92 9.02
C LYS A 112 -3.51 -7.22 9.10
N SER A 113 -3.13 -8.49 9.31
CA SER A 113 -1.70 -8.84 9.36
C SER A 113 -1.01 -8.72 8.01
N CYS A 114 -1.74 -8.92 6.89
CA CYS A 114 -1.24 -8.64 5.55
C CYS A 114 -0.92 -7.14 5.35
N GLU A 115 -1.83 -6.24 5.75
CA GLU A 115 -1.62 -4.79 5.71
C GLU A 115 -0.42 -4.38 6.59
N ASP A 116 -0.32 -4.91 7.80
CA ASP A 116 0.78 -4.60 8.72
C ASP A 116 2.15 -5.05 8.17
N MET A 117 2.20 -6.21 7.50
CA MET A 117 3.40 -6.69 6.81
C MET A 117 3.76 -5.80 5.61
N CYS A 118 2.77 -5.36 4.82
CA CYS A 118 2.96 -4.42 3.71
C CYS A 118 3.53 -3.09 4.19
N GLN A 119 2.96 -2.53 5.26
CA GLN A 119 3.42 -1.29 5.88
C GLN A 119 4.85 -1.43 6.43
N SER A 120 5.14 -2.54 7.11
CA SER A 120 6.48 -2.83 7.62
C SER A 120 7.50 -2.90 6.49
N ALA A 121 7.16 -3.57 5.38
CA ALA A 121 8.03 -3.67 4.22
C ALA A 121 8.26 -2.32 3.50
N LYS A 122 7.28 -1.41 3.53
CA LYS A 122 7.44 -0.03 3.04
C LYS A 122 8.44 0.74 3.92
N LEU A 123 8.20 0.78 5.23
CA LEU A 123 9.04 1.49 6.19
C LEU A 123 10.47 0.96 6.23
N SER A 124 10.66 -0.35 6.12
CA SER A 124 11.99 -0.96 6.07
C SER A 124 12.80 -0.47 4.86
N ARG A 125 12.19 -0.30 3.68
CA ARG A 125 12.90 0.21 2.49
C ARG A 125 13.30 1.67 2.64
N GLU A 126 12.41 2.50 3.16
CA GLU A 126 12.71 3.92 3.44
C GLU A 126 13.85 4.06 4.44
N ARG A 127 13.86 3.21 5.48
CA ARG A 127 14.92 3.18 6.49
C ARG A 127 16.24 2.64 5.96
N ILE A 128 16.22 1.60 5.13
CA ILE A 128 17.45 1.07 4.51
C ILE A 128 18.08 2.14 3.61
N GLY A 129 17.32 2.82 2.76
CA GLY A 129 17.86 3.90 1.92
C GLY A 129 18.49 5.04 2.74
N THR A 130 17.95 5.36 3.91
CA THR A 130 18.55 6.35 4.81
C THR A 130 19.76 5.83 5.60
N ILE A 131 19.86 4.52 5.86
CA ILE A 131 21.03 3.91 6.50
C ILE A 131 22.19 3.78 5.51
N GLU A 132 21.93 3.34 4.28
CA GLU A 132 22.95 3.20 3.23
C GLU A 132 23.60 4.55 2.92
N THR A 133 22.79 5.59 2.70
CA THR A 133 23.29 6.96 2.49
C THR A 133 24.09 7.50 3.67
N LYS A 134 23.68 7.23 4.92
CA LYS A 134 24.48 7.60 6.10
C LYS A 134 25.81 6.86 6.19
N THR A 135 25.83 5.59 5.79
CA THR A 135 27.04 4.76 5.82
C THR A 135 28.06 5.23 4.79
N GLU A 136 27.62 5.61 3.59
CA GLU A 136 28.49 6.20 2.56
C GLU A 136 29.12 7.52 3.04
N VAL A 137 28.34 8.40 3.67
CA VAL A 137 28.86 9.66 4.23
C VAL A 137 29.87 9.40 5.35
N HIS A 138 29.63 8.39 6.20
CA HIS A 138 30.56 8.02 7.26
C HIS A 138 31.89 7.46 6.70
N ALA A 139 31.82 6.63 5.66
CA ALA A 139 33.00 6.09 4.97
C ALA A 139 33.83 7.19 4.27
N LEU A 140 33.17 8.16 3.62
CA LEU A 140 33.83 9.34 3.06
C LEU A 140 34.49 10.20 4.14
N ARG A 141 33.86 10.37 5.31
CA ARG A 141 34.47 11.10 6.44
C ARG A 141 35.72 10.39 6.99
N GLN A 142 35.70 9.06 7.07
CA GLN A 142 36.87 8.30 7.51
C GLN A 142 38.03 8.37 6.51
N SER A 143 37.77 8.22 5.21
CA SER A 143 38.81 8.34 4.18
C SER A 143 39.44 9.73 4.15
N VAL A 144 38.66 10.81 4.31
CA VAL A 144 39.19 12.18 4.41
C VAL A 144 40.04 12.40 5.68
N GLN A 145 39.77 11.69 6.77
CA GLN A 145 40.61 11.74 7.98
C GLN A 145 41.90 10.92 7.81
N ASP A 146 41.83 9.76 7.15
CA ASP A 146 42.97 8.86 6.90
C ASP A 146 44.02 9.50 5.97
N ASP A 147 43.59 10.24 4.94
CA ASP A 147 44.49 10.98 4.03
C ASP A 147 45.35 12.03 4.75
N ARG A 148 44.83 12.60 5.86
CA ARG A 148 45.55 13.60 6.66
C ARG A 148 46.57 12.98 7.63
N LEU A 149 46.54 11.66 7.82
CA LEU A 149 47.39 10.92 8.74
C LEU A 149 48.61 10.36 8.00
N GLN A 150 49.79 10.93 8.25
CA GLN A 150 51.04 10.53 7.61
C GLN A 150 51.88 9.67 8.56
N LYS A 151 52.69 8.76 8.01
CA LYS A 151 53.59 7.90 8.80
C LYS A 151 54.72 8.75 9.38
N CYS A 152 54.80 8.81 10.70
CA CYS A 152 55.79 9.64 11.38
C CYS A 152 57.17 8.98 11.44
N LYS A 153 58.20 9.72 11.03
CA LYS A 153 59.60 9.30 11.06
C LYS A 153 60.23 9.19 12.44
N TYR A 154 59.60 9.77 13.47
CA TYR A 154 60.14 9.76 14.84
C TYR A 154 59.53 8.65 15.71
N CYS A 155 58.21 8.40 15.62
CA CYS A 155 57.52 7.41 16.45
C CYS A 155 57.01 6.17 15.68
N GLY A 156 57.10 6.16 14.34
CA GLY A 156 56.61 5.06 13.50
C GLY A 156 55.09 5.00 13.32
N ASN A 157 54.31 5.65 14.18
CA ASN A 157 52.84 5.69 14.13
C ASN A 157 52.32 6.70 13.08
N ARG A 158 51.07 6.52 12.65
CA ARG A 158 50.38 7.48 11.75
C ARG A 158 49.68 8.56 12.56
N HIS A 159 50.02 9.83 12.32
CA HIS A 159 49.36 10.98 12.92
C HIS A 159 49.43 12.22 12.02
N VAL A 160 48.76 13.30 12.40
CA VAL A 160 48.76 14.57 11.65
C VAL A 160 50.18 15.11 11.51
N PHE A 161 50.54 15.64 10.34
CA PHE A 161 51.89 16.13 10.08
C PHE A 161 52.24 17.31 10.99
N GLY A 162 53.25 17.09 11.83
CA GLY A 162 53.96 18.17 12.52
C GLY A 162 54.76 17.66 13.71
N LYS A 163 55.80 18.44 14.01
CA LYS A 163 56.87 18.08 14.95
C LYS A 163 56.33 17.87 16.37
N TYR A 164 55.42 18.74 16.79
CA TYR A 164 54.84 18.76 18.13
C TYR A 164 53.65 17.79 18.31
N GLN A 165 53.10 17.24 17.22
CA GLN A 165 52.06 16.20 17.29
C GLN A 165 52.65 14.79 17.53
N CYS A 166 53.96 14.63 17.44
CA CYS A 166 54.62 13.34 17.65
C CYS A 166 54.96 13.11 19.14
N PRO A 167 54.40 12.07 19.79
CA PRO A 167 54.64 11.80 21.21
C PRO A 167 56.10 11.43 21.57
N ALA A 168 56.85 10.94 20.58
CA ALA A 168 58.26 10.59 20.73
C ALA A 168 59.22 11.73 20.36
N TYR A 169 58.70 12.84 19.81
CA TYR A 169 59.54 13.94 19.39
C TYR A 169 60.13 14.65 20.63
N GLY A 170 61.46 14.72 20.69
CA GLY A 170 62.19 15.34 21.82
C GLY A 170 62.30 14.49 23.07
N LYS A 171 61.83 13.23 23.07
CA LYS A 171 62.03 12.31 24.19
C LYS A 171 63.30 11.47 23.98
N THR A 172 64.09 11.31 25.04
CA THR A 172 65.23 10.39 25.07
C THR A 172 64.77 9.00 25.49
N CYS A 173 65.10 7.99 24.68
CA CYS A 173 64.83 6.60 25.03
C CYS A 173 65.74 6.20 26.19
N SER A 174 65.15 5.74 27.29
CA SER A 174 65.87 5.03 28.36
C SER A 174 66.36 3.69 27.80
N LYS A 175 67.67 3.46 27.90
CA LYS A 175 68.32 2.19 27.54
C LYS A 175 67.79 1.03 28.35
#